data_AF-A0A7X8D763-F1
#
_entry.id   AF-A0A7X8D763-F1
#
_cell.length_a   1.000
_cell.length_b   1.000
_cell.length_c   1.000
_cell.angle_alpha   90.00
_cell.angle_beta   90.00
_cell.angle_gamma   90.00
#
_symmetry.space_group_name_H-M   'P 1'
#
loop_
_entity.id
_entity.type
_entity.pdbx_description
1 polymer ?
#
loop_
_entity_poly.entity_id
_entity_poly.type
_entity_poly.pdbx_seq_one_letter_code
_entity_poly.pdbx_strand_id
1 'polypeptide(L)'
;NHHAYGTSAKFSSKWYEFDLGWVYISILRFFKLATVKKVAPKLRLEPVSKAATADINLDTLQGVITHRYEILARYADVIRQAASEEIARLKNKDDHSQLSLLKRCKDWIGRGDEVLDEEQRAQLQKVLNEDGKLSTVVQMQVELARLWESSSATSEQLLADLRAWVQRAQQSGIDSLEQFALRLRRYAA
;
A
#
# COMPACT_ATOMS: atom_id res chain seq x y z
N ASN A 1 3.43 -12.72 2.99
CA ASN A 1 3.68 -13.37 1.68
C ASN A 1 2.57 -14.28 1.23
N HIS A 2 2.10 -15.23 2.04
CA HIS A 2 1.03 -16.15 1.60
C HIS A 2 -0.27 -15.43 1.22
N HIS A 3 -0.69 -14.43 1.99
CA HIS A 3 -1.83 -13.56 1.62
C HIS A 3 -1.60 -12.79 0.31
N ALA A 4 -0.36 -12.47 -0.04
CA ALA A 4 -0.04 -11.73 -1.26
C ALA A 4 0.10 -12.65 -2.50
N TYR A 5 0.63 -13.85 -2.30
CA TYR A 5 0.90 -14.83 -3.33
C TYR A 5 0.54 -16.24 -2.84
N GLY A 6 -0.77 -16.53 -2.75
CA GLY A 6 -1.26 -17.81 -2.22
C GLY A 6 -0.82 -19.03 -3.01
N THR A 7 -0.42 -18.84 -4.27
CA THR A 7 0.11 -19.92 -5.14
C THR A 7 1.63 -20.05 -5.10
N SER A 8 2.33 -19.19 -4.36
CA SER A 8 3.78 -19.28 -4.21
C SER A 8 4.16 -20.48 -3.34
N ALA A 9 5.01 -21.35 -3.87
CA ALA A 9 5.59 -22.46 -3.12
C ALA A 9 6.57 -22.00 -2.03
N LYS A 10 7.08 -20.76 -2.13
CA LYS A 10 7.96 -20.14 -1.14
C LYS A 10 7.17 -19.19 -0.25
N PHE A 11 7.26 -19.37 1.06
CA PHE A 11 6.60 -18.52 2.07
C PHE A 11 7.45 -17.33 2.49
N SER A 12 8.78 -17.43 2.43
CA SER A 12 9.70 -16.33 2.74
C SER A 12 9.81 -15.32 1.58
N SER A 13 9.84 -14.03 1.90
CA SER A 13 10.12 -12.93 0.97
C SER A 13 11.36 -12.16 1.35
N LYS A 14 11.68 -12.11 2.65
CA LYS A 14 12.90 -11.47 3.14
C LYS A 14 13.98 -12.51 3.32
N TRP A 15 15.23 -12.10 3.12
CA TRP A 15 16.39 -13.01 3.16
C TRP A 15 16.60 -13.65 4.54
N TYR A 16 16.12 -13.00 5.61
CA TYR A 16 16.24 -13.45 6.99
C TYR A 16 15.04 -14.28 7.50
N GLU A 17 14.01 -14.48 6.69
CA GLU A 17 12.87 -15.31 7.07
C GLU A 17 13.21 -16.79 6.90
N PHE A 18 13.10 -17.58 7.98
CA PHE A 18 13.26 -19.02 7.89
C PHE A 18 11.99 -19.67 7.35
N ASP A 19 12.14 -20.48 6.30
CA ASP A 19 11.03 -21.09 5.57
C ASP A 19 11.18 -22.61 5.55
N LEU A 20 10.61 -23.25 6.56
CA LEU A 20 10.67 -24.70 6.72
C LEU A 20 9.99 -25.43 5.55
N GLY A 21 8.88 -24.88 5.03
CA GLY A 21 8.20 -25.43 3.85
C GLY A 21 9.10 -25.43 2.62
N TRP A 22 9.83 -24.33 2.39
CA TRP A 22 10.80 -24.24 1.31
C TRP A 22 11.98 -25.20 1.47
N VAL A 23 12.44 -25.46 2.71
CA VAL A 23 13.45 -26.50 2.99
C VAL A 23 12.93 -27.87 2.56
N TYR A 24 11.73 -28.27 2.97
CA TYR A 24 11.12 -29.54 2.55
C TYR A 24 10.99 -29.65 1.03
N ILE A 25 10.47 -28.60 0.37
CA ILE A 25 10.31 -28.56 -1.08
C ILE A 25 11.68 -28.68 -1.78
N SER A 26 12.72 -28.04 -1.24
CA SER A 26 14.08 -28.10 -1.79
C SER A 26 14.67 -29.51 -1.68
N ILE A 27 14.47 -30.19 -0.56
CA ILE A 27 14.89 -31.58 -0.36
C ILE A 27 14.17 -32.50 -1.34
N LEU A 28 12.84 -32.41 -1.42
CA LEU A 28 12.04 -33.22 -2.35
C LEU A 28 12.42 -32.96 -3.81
N ARG A 29 12.68 -31.71 -4.18
CA ARG A 29 13.17 -31.34 -5.51
C ARG A 29 14.55 -31.92 -5.80
N PHE A 30 15.46 -31.94 -4.83
CA PHE A 30 16.79 -32.55 -4.97
C PHE A 30 16.69 -34.04 -5.31
N PHE A 31 15.78 -34.76 -4.65
CA PHE A 31 15.46 -36.16 -4.95
C PHE A 31 14.55 -36.35 -6.18
N LYS A 32 14.24 -35.29 -6.94
CA LYS A 32 13.33 -35.31 -8.10
C LYS A 32 11.89 -35.79 -7.78
N LEU A 33 11.47 -35.70 -6.52
CA LEU A 33 10.13 -36.05 -6.05
C LEU A 33 9.12 -34.90 -6.20
N ALA A 34 9.60 -33.68 -6.40
CA ALA A 34 8.74 -32.50 -6.53
C ALA A 34 9.27 -31.48 -7.56
N THR A 35 8.36 -30.76 -8.20
CA THR A 35 8.67 -29.62 -9.08
C THR A 35 8.00 -28.35 -8.56
N VAL A 36 8.75 -27.24 -8.55
CA VAL A 36 8.22 -25.94 -8.12
C VAL A 36 7.49 -25.29 -9.29
N LYS A 37 6.17 -25.13 -9.15
CA LYS A 37 5.33 -24.54 -10.21
C LYS A 37 5.35 -23.01 -10.24
N LYS A 38 5.24 -22.36 -9.08
CA LYS A 38 5.15 -20.90 -8.96
C LYS A 38 5.91 -20.41 -7.73
N VAL A 39 6.56 -19.26 -7.87
CA VAL A 39 7.21 -18.50 -6.80
C VAL A 39 6.75 -17.05 -6.95
N ALA A 40 6.58 -16.35 -5.83
CA ALA A 40 6.25 -14.93 -5.85
C ALA A 40 7.24 -14.14 -6.75
N PRO A 41 6.74 -13.26 -7.64
CA PRO A 41 7.60 -12.41 -8.46
C PRO A 41 8.45 -11.49 -7.57
N LYS A 42 9.71 -11.30 -7.96
CA LYS A 42 10.60 -10.36 -7.26
C LYS A 42 10.24 -8.94 -7.67
N LEU A 43 10.02 -8.05 -6.70
CA LEU A 43 9.83 -6.63 -6.94
C LEU A 43 11.06 -6.07 -7.68
N ARG A 44 10.84 -5.52 -8.88
CA ARG A 44 11.83 -4.75 -9.63
C ARG A 44 11.29 -3.33 -9.74
N LEU A 45 12.14 -2.36 -9.40
CA LEU A 45 11.80 -0.95 -9.50
C LEU A 45 12.70 -0.32 -10.55
N GLU A 46 12.09 0.36 -11.51
CA GLU A 46 12.82 1.10 -12.52
C GLU A 46 13.69 2.20 -11.87
N PRO A 47 14.81 2.59 -12.52
CA PRO A 47 15.63 3.71 -12.07
C PRO A 47 14.81 4.99 -11.96
N VAL A 48 15.11 5.80 -10.94
CA VAL A 48 14.41 7.08 -10.70
C VAL A 48 14.48 8.00 -11.91
N SER A 49 15.63 8.05 -12.59
CA SER A 49 15.83 8.86 -13.80
C SER A 49 14.88 8.51 -14.94
N LYS A 50 14.57 7.22 -15.12
CA LYS A 50 13.67 6.73 -16.17
C LYS A 50 12.20 6.90 -15.78
N ALA A 51 11.86 6.62 -14.52
CA ALA A 51 10.49 6.72 -14.01
C ALA A 51 10.00 8.16 -13.80
N ALA A 52 10.92 9.12 -13.59
CA ALA A 52 10.57 10.53 -13.46
C ALA A 52 10.02 11.12 -14.77
N THR A 53 10.52 10.64 -15.92
CA THR A 53 10.16 11.14 -17.26
C THR A 53 9.22 10.23 -18.02
N ALA A 54 9.02 8.99 -17.57
CA ALA A 54 8.14 8.03 -18.23
C ALA A 54 6.67 8.27 -17.86
N ASP A 55 5.81 8.23 -18.88
CA ASP A 55 4.36 8.18 -18.67
C ASP A 55 3.95 6.86 -18.02
N ILE A 56 2.95 6.93 -17.14
CA ILE A 56 2.32 5.75 -16.56
C ILE A 56 1.65 4.97 -17.70
N ASN A 57 2.09 3.74 -17.92
CA ASN A 57 1.65 2.87 -19.00
C ASN A 57 1.09 1.54 -18.45
N LEU A 58 0.65 0.65 -19.34
CA LEU A 58 0.10 -0.66 -18.95
C LEU A 58 1.10 -1.53 -18.18
N ASP A 59 2.39 -1.42 -18.47
CA ASP A 59 3.44 -2.13 -17.73
C ASP A 59 3.54 -1.63 -16.28
N THR A 60 3.42 -0.32 -16.08
CA THR A 60 3.35 0.30 -14.75
C THR A 60 2.14 -0.20 -13.98
N LEU A 61 0.97 -0.20 -14.63
CA LEU A 61 -0.27 -0.71 -14.04
C LEU A 61 -0.13 -2.17 -13.63
N GLN A 62 0.45 -3.01 -14.49
CA GLN A 62 0.67 -4.42 -14.20
C GLN A 62 1.62 -4.61 -13.01
N GLY A 63 2.71 -3.84 -12.94
CA GLY A 63 3.62 -3.83 -11.79
C GLY A 63 2.92 -3.43 -10.49
N VAL A 64 2.07 -2.40 -10.53
CA VAL A 64 1.28 -1.94 -9.39
C VAL A 64 0.32 -3.03 -8.90
N ILE A 65 -0.48 -3.62 -9.79
CA ILE A 65 -1.45 -4.68 -9.45
C ILE A 65 -0.72 -5.93 -8.90
N THR A 66 0.41 -6.28 -9.50
CA THR A 66 1.22 -7.44 -9.11
C THR A 66 1.81 -7.29 -7.71
N HIS A 67 2.15 -6.06 -7.31
CA HIS A 67 2.78 -5.75 -6.03
C HIS A 67 1.86 -4.98 -5.06
N ARG A 68 0.54 -5.02 -5.25
CA ARG A 68 -0.47 -4.26 -4.48
C ARG A 68 -0.31 -4.33 -2.95
N TYR A 69 0.00 -5.49 -2.39
CA TYR A 69 0.17 -5.63 -0.94
C TYR A 69 1.46 -4.97 -0.42
N GLU A 70 2.51 -4.96 -1.22
CA GLU A 70 3.75 -4.26 -0.89
C GLU A 70 3.55 -2.75 -0.96
N ILE A 71 2.81 -2.28 -1.96
CA ILE A 71 2.40 -0.89 -2.13
C ILE A 71 1.54 -0.44 -0.94
N LEU A 72 0.52 -1.20 -0.55
CA LEU A 72 -0.30 -0.90 0.63
C LEU A 72 0.51 -0.91 1.93
N ALA A 73 1.44 -1.86 2.10
CA ALA A 73 2.31 -1.91 3.26
C ALA A 73 3.19 -0.65 3.36
N ARG A 74 3.70 -0.13 2.23
CA ARG A 74 4.42 1.14 2.18
C ARG A 74 3.51 2.34 2.41
N TYR A 75 2.30 2.32 1.86
CA TYR A 75 1.35 3.40 2.07
C TYR A 75 1.01 3.55 3.56
N ALA A 76 1.02 2.46 4.33
CA ALA A 76 0.87 2.53 5.78
C ALA A 76 1.98 3.34 6.47
N ASP A 77 3.19 3.45 5.89
CA ASP A 77 4.24 4.34 6.39
C ASP A 77 3.86 5.82 6.16
N VAL A 78 3.28 6.14 4.99
CA VAL A 78 2.78 7.49 4.64
C VAL A 78 1.68 7.93 5.61
N ILE A 79 0.74 7.04 5.89
CA ILE A 79 -0.33 7.28 6.89
C ILE A 79 0.27 7.49 8.28
N ARG A 80 1.23 6.66 8.70
CA ARG A 80 1.88 6.78 10.01
C ARG A 80 2.63 8.10 10.15
N GLN A 81 3.25 8.59 9.08
CA GLN A 81 3.88 9.90 9.06
C GLN A 81 2.83 11.02 9.22
N ALA A 82 1.80 11.03 8.36
CA ALA A 82 0.72 12.03 8.42
C ALA A 82 0.02 12.06 9.79
N ALA A 83 -0.24 10.90 10.39
CA ALA A 83 -0.83 10.80 11.72
C ALA A 83 0.12 11.35 12.81
N SER A 84 1.42 11.16 12.66
CA SER A 84 2.41 11.67 13.63
C SER A 84 2.56 13.20 13.54
N GLU A 85 2.51 13.76 12.34
CA GLU A 85 2.47 15.21 12.10
C GLU A 85 1.19 15.83 12.68
N GLU A 86 0.05 15.18 12.49
CA GLU A 86 -1.23 15.62 13.03
C GLU A 86 -1.25 15.58 14.56
N ILE A 87 -0.71 14.52 15.17
CA ILE A 87 -0.50 14.44 16.63
C ILE A 87 0.35 15.62 17.13
N ALA A 88 1.41 15.98 16.40
CA ALA A 88 2.26 17.11 16.78
C ALA A 88 1.52 18.45 16.68
N ARG A 89 0.71 18.64 15.62
CA ARG A 89 -0.16 19.80 15.44
C ARG A 89 -1.15 19.96 16.60
N LEU A 90 -1.86 18.88 16.97
CA LEU A 90 -2.85 18.91 18.04
C LEU A 90 -2.23 19.15 19.42
N LYS A 91 -1.02 18.62 19.68
CA LYS A 91 -0.25 18.93 20.89
C LYS A 91 0.05 20.43 21.01
N ASN A 92 0.40 21.09 19.92
CA ASN A 92 0.70 22.53 19.93
C ASN A 92 -0.55 23.41 20.09
N LYS A 93 -1.74 22.87 19.79
CA LYS A 93 -3.03 23.56 19.93
C LYS A 93 -3.71 23.32 21.28
N ASP A 94 -3.10 22.53 22.17
CA ASP A 94 -3.69 22.09 23.45
C ASP A 94 -5.06 21.39 23.33
N ASP A 95 -5.38 20.79 22.17
CA ASP A 95 -6.60 20.00 22.00
C ASP A 95 -6.39 18.56 22.50
N HIS A 96 -6.51 18.39 23.81
CA HIS A 96 -6.34 17.10 24.47
C HIS A 96 -7.38 16.06 24.06
N SER A 97 -8.59 16.50 23.70
CA SER A 97 -9.70 15.62 23.33
C SER A 97 -9.42 14.90 22.02
N GLN A 98 -9.10 15.63 20.96
CA GLN A 98 -8.76 15.06 19.66
C GLN A 98 -7.44 14.32 19.68
N LEU A 99 -6.45 14.81 20.43
CA LEU A 99 -5.18 14.12 20.59
C LEU A 99 -5.36 12.72 21.18
N SER A 100 -6.24 12.55 22.18
CA SER A 100 -6.52 11.25 22.78
C SER A 100 -7.21 10.29 21.80
N LEU A 101 -8.17 10.79 21.02
CA LEU A 101 -8.89 10.02 20.00
C LEU A 101 -7.95 9.57 18.88
N LEU A 102 -7.12 10.48 18.35
CA LEU A 102 -6.17 10.16 17.29
C LEU A 102 -5.12 9.14 17.74
N LYS A 103 -4.63 9.23 18.99
CA LYS A 103 -3.71 8.23 19.56
C LYS A 103 -4.34 6.85 19.66
N ARG A 104 -5.60 6.76 20.10
CA ARG A 104 -6.35 5.49 20.13
C ARG A 104 -6.54 4.92 18.73
N CYS A 105 -6.80 5.79 17.76
CA CYS A 105 -7.02 5.38 16.38
C CYS A 105 -5.73 4.97 15.67
N LYS A 106 -4.57 5.51 16.07
CA LYS A 106 -3.30 5.41 15.31
C LYS A 106 -2.98 4.00 14.78
N ASP A 107 -3.25 2.97 15.57
CA ASP A 107 -2.90 1.59 15.22
C ASP A 107 -3.80 0.96 14.16
N TRP A 108 -4.99 1.53 13.93
CA TRP A 108 -5.95 1.06 12.94
C TRP A 108 -6.09 1.97 11.70
N ILE A 109 -5.47 3.16 11.70
CA ILE A 109 -5.60 4.10 10.57
C ILE A 109 -4.99 3.42 9.33
N GLY A 110 -5.83 3.25 8.31
CA GLY A 110 -5.45 2.59 7.06
C GLY A 110 -5.48 1.07 7.09
N ARG A 111 -5.98 0.45 8.17
CA ARG A 111 -6.57 -0.89 8.07
C ARG A 111 -7.90 -0.71 7.36
N GLY A 112 -8.10 -1.40 6.23
CA GLY A 112 -9.35 -1.29 5.46
C GLY A 112 -10.58 -1.52 6.33
N ASP A 113 -11.69 -0.87 5.99
CA ASP A 113 -12.90 -0.82 6.82
C ASP A 113 -13.43 -2.19 7.23
N GLU A 114 -13.15 -3.24 6.44
CA GLU A 114 -13.57 -4.63 6.69
C GLU A 114 -13.05 -5.21 8.01
N VAL A 115 -11.98 -4.65 8.59
CA VAL A 115 -11.35 -5.14 9.83
C VAL A 115 -11.88 -4.42 11.08
N LEU A 116 -12.52 -3.26 10.91
CA LEU A 116 -12.94 -2.39 12.01
C LEU A 116 -14.38 -2.68 12.44
N ASP A 117 -14.61 -2.70 13.76
CA ASP A 117 -15.98 -2.71 14.30
C ASP A 117 -16.66 -1.33 14.14
N GLU A 118 -17.97 -1.27 14.36
CA GLU A 118 -18.76 -0.06 14.12
C GLU A 118 -18.34 1.11 15.03
N GLU A 119 -17.93 0.84 16.27
CA GLU A 119 -17.46 1.87 17.19
C GLU A 119 -16.12 2.44 16.72
N GLN A 120 -15.23 1.57 16.22
CA GLN A 120 -13.93 1.96 15.68
C GLN A 120 -14.07 2.81 14.43
N ARG A 121 -14.97 2.43 13.52
CA ARG A 121 -15.29 3.21 12.32
C ARG A 121 -15.83 4.59 12.68
N ALA A 122 -16.76 4.68 13.62
CA ALA A 122 -17.30 5.95 14.06
C ALA A 122 -16.23 6.86 14.69
N GLN A 123 -15.31 6.30 15.48
CA GLN A 123 -14.19 7.04 16.05
C GLN A 123 -13.20 7.51 14.98
N LEU A 124 -12.87 6.65 14.01
CA LEU A 124 -12.00 7.00 12.90
C LEU A 124 -12.63 8.10 12.04
N GLN A 125 -13.92 8.00 11.70
CA GLN A 125 -14.63 9.05 10.98
C GLN A 125 -14.60 10.38 11.73
N LYS A 126 -14.80 10.40 13.05
CA LYS A 126 -14.68 11.64 13.83
C LYS A 126 -13.30 12.30 13.70
N VAL A 127 -12.23 11.51 13.63
CA VAL A 127 -10.85 12.00 13.45
C VAL A 127 -10.61 12.47 12.01
N LEU A 128 -11.25 11.84 11.01
CA LEU A 128 -11.07 12.17 9.59
C LEU A 128 -12.06 13.22 9.05
N ASN A 129 -13.12 13.54 9.80
CA ASN A 129 -14.11 14.55 9.44
C ASN A 129 -13.54 15.98 9.44
N GLU A 130 -12.35 16.19 10.01
CA GLU A 130 -11.63 17.43 9.81
C GLU A 130 -10.95 17.42 8.43
N ASP A 131 -11.20 18.47 7.63
CA ASP A 131 -10.47 18.73 6.38
C ASP A 131 -8.99 18.99 6.68
N GLY A 132 -8.21 17.93 6.69
CA GLY A 132 -6.80 17.94 7.05
C GLY A 132 -5.98 16.92 6.26
N LYS A 133 -4.66 17.11 6.27
CA LYS A 133 -3.71 16.26 5.53
C LYS A 133 -3.92 14.77 5.79
N LEU A 134 -4.21 14.39 7.04
CA LEU A 134 -4.46 12.99 7.41
C LEU A 134 -5.70 12.42 6.71
N SER A 135 -6.79 13.18 6.64
CA SER A 135 -8.02 12.78 5.95
C SER A 135 -7.77 12.54 4.47
N THR A 136 -7.07 13.48 3.80
CA THR A 136 -6.68 13.32 2.39
C THR A 136 -5.83 12.08 2.16
N VAL A 137 -4.82 11.83 3.01
CA VAL A 137 -3.94 10.65 2.87
C VAL A 137 -4.72 9.35 3.05
N VAL A 138 -5.65 9.28 4.00
CA VAL A 138 -6.49 8.08 4.21
C VAL A 138 -7.44 7.87 3.04
N GLN A 139 -8.12 8.92 2.56
CA GLN A 139 -9.00 8.84 1.41
C GLN A 139 -8.27 8.34 0.16
N MET A 140 -7.08 8.89 -0.11
CA MET A 140 -6.24 8.48 -1.24
C MET A 140 -5.81 7.00 -1.15
N GLN A 141 -5.65 6.44 0.06
CA GLN A 141 -5.39 4.99 0.22
C GLN A 141 -6.58 4.15 -0.25
N VAL A 142 -7.79 4.52 0.16
CA VAL A 142 -9.03 3.80 -0.18
C VAL A 142 -9.25 3.83 -1.68
N GLU A 143 -9.03 4.98 -2.31
CA GLU A 143 -9.12 5.11 -3.77
C GLU A 143 -8.07 4.28 -4.49
N LEU A 144 -6.84 4.21 -3.97
CA LEU A 144 -5.78 3.36 -4.52
C LEU A 144 -6.17 1.88 -4.42
N ALA A 145 -6.75 1.46 -3.29
CA ALA A 145 -7.21 0.08 -3.08
C ALA A 145 -8.30 -0.34 -4.07
N ARG A 146 -9.24 0.57 -4.36
CA ARG A 146 -10.32 0.31 -5.32
C ARG A 146 -9.83 -0.04 -6.73
N LEU A 147 -8.65 0.46 -7.15
CA LEU A 147 -8.06 0.19 -8.47
C LEU A 147 -7.88 -1.31 -8.78
N TRP A 148 -7.63 -2.15 -7.77
CA TRP A 148 -7.44 -3.59 -7.98
C TRP A 148 -8.54 -4.45 -7.35
N GLU A 149 -9.54 -3.82 -6.74
CA GLU A 149 -10.77 -4.48 -6.28
C GLU A 149 -11.84 -4.48 -7.39
N SER A 150 -11.76 -3.56 -8.35
CA SER A 150 -12.70 -3.47 -9.47
C SER A 150 -12.53 -4.64 -10.45
N SER A 151 -13.36 -5.67 -10.28
CA SER A 151 -13.37 -6.86 -11.14
C SER A 151 -13.99 -6.65 -12.53
N SER A 152 -14.68 -5.52 -12.74
CA SER A 152 -15.39 -5.17 -13.99
C SER A 152 -14.69 -4.11 -14.84
N ALA A 153 -13.64 -3.45 -14.33
CA ALA A 153 -12.96 -2.36 -15.04
C ALA A 153 -12.04 -2.90 -16.14
N THR A 154 -11.97 -2.19 -17.27
CA THR A 154 -11.01 -2.50 -18.33
C THR A 154 -9.61 -2.03 -17.96
N SER A 155 -8.56 -2.63 -18.54
CA SER A 155 -7.17 -2.20 -18.32
C SER A 155 -6.94 -0.72 -18.64
N GLU A 156 -7.68 -0.17 -19.61
CA GLU A 156 -7.61 1.25 -19.99
C GLU A 156 -8.24 2.17 -18.93
N GLN A 157 -9.38 1.75 -18.36
CA GLN A 157 -10.03 2.48 -17.26
C GLN A 157 -9.12 2.48 -16.02
N LEU A 158 -8.58 1.32 -15.65
CA LEU A 158 -7.63 1.21 -14.54
C LEU A 158 -6.37 2.05 -14.75
N LEU A 159 -5.88 2.12 -15.98
CA LEU A 159 -4.73 2.96 -16.31
C LEU A 159 -5.07 4.46 -16.17
N ALA A 160 -6.26 4.87 -16.61
CA ALA A 160 -6.74 6.24 -16.47
C ALA A 160 -6.92 6.61 -14.99
N ASP A 161 -7.50 5.72 -14.19
CA ASP A 161 -7.71 5.93 -12.76
C ASP A 161 -6.38 6.00 -12.00
N LEU A 162 -5.41 5.14 -12.34
CA LEU A 162 -4.05 5.21 -11.79
C LEU A 162 -3.37 6.54 -12.14
N ARG A 163 -3.51 7.03 -13.37
CA ARG A 163 -2.97 8.33 -13.80
C ARG A 163 -3.62 9.48 -13.02
N ALA A 164 -4.94 9.48 -12.89
CA ALA A 164 -5.69 10.47 -12.14
C ALA A 164 -5.30 10.47 -10.66
N TRP A 165 -5.11 9.27 -10.08
CA TRP A 165 -4.63 9.11 -8.71
C TRP A 165 -3.23 9.72 -8.52
N VAL A 166 -2.28 9.41 -9.42
CA VAL A 166 -0.93 9.98 -9.35
C VAL A 166 -0.93 11.49 -9.50
N GLN A 167 -1.75 12.04 -10.41
CA GLN A 167 -1.86 13.50 -10.56
C GLN A 167 -2.41 14.18 -9.30
N ARG A 168 -3.47 13.64 -8.69
CA ARG A 168 -4.02 14.19 -7.45
C ARG A 168 -3.04 14.08 -6.29
N ALA A 169 -2.30 12.97 -6.20
CA ALA A 169 -1.24 12.81 -5.21
C ALA A 169 -0.15 13.90 -5.37
N GLN A 170 0.25 14.20 -6.61
CA GLN A 170 1.24 15.23 -6.93
C GLN A 170 0.76 16.66 -6.69
N GLN A 171 -0.55 16.91 -6.76
CA GLN A 171 -1.16 18.23 -6.53
C GLN A 171 -1.64 18.42 -5.08
N SER A 172 -1.46 17.41 -4.23
CA SER A 172 -1.96 17.43 -2.85
C SER A 172 -1.23 18.42 -1.93
N GLY A 173 0.01 18.81 -2.26
CA GLY A 173 0.88 19.59 -1.37
C GLY A 173 1.31 18.82 -0.12
N ILE A 174 1.20 17.49 -0.13
CA ILE A 174 1.60 16.59 0.96
C ILE A 174 2.84 15.84 0.50
N ASP A 175 4.02 16.28 0.95
CA ASP A 175 5.32 15.73 0.55
C ASP A 175 5.38 14.20 0.57
N SER A 176 4.86 13.55 1.63
CA SER A 176 4.87 12.10 1.76
C SER A 176 4.03 11.40 0.68
N LEU A 177 2.94 12.02 0.24
CA LEU A 177 2.06 11.50 -0.80
C LEU A 177 2.64 11.76 -2.21
N GLU A 178 3.27 12.91 -2.42
CA GLU A 178 3.98 13.24 -3.66
C GLU A 178 5.16 12.28 -3.90
N GLN A 179 5.97 12.05 -2.87
CA GLN A 179 7.09 11.09 -2.93
C GLN A 179 6.60 9.65 -3.16
N PHE A 180 5.46 9.29 -2.56
CA PHE A 180 4.84 7.99 -2.81
C PHE A 180 4.41 7.85 -4.28
N ALA A 181 3.79 8.89 -4.85
CA ALA A 181 3.36 8.90 -6.25
C ALA A 181 4.54 8.76 -7.23
N LEU A 182 5.66 9.45 -6.96
CA LEU A 182 6.89 9.30 -7.74
C LEU A 182 7.44 7.87 -7.67
N ARG A 183 7.37 7.24 -6.49
CA ARG A 183 7.76 5.84 -6.34
C ARG A 183 6.84 4.90 -7.10
N LEU A 184 5.53 5.17 -7.11
CA LEU A 184 4.53 4.33 -7.78
C LEU A 184 4.82 4.19 -9.29
N ARG A 185 5.34 5.25 -9.92
CA ARG A 185 5.80 5.25 -11.33
C ARG A 185 6.96 4.30 -11.61
N ARG A 186 7.65 3.79 -10.57
CA ARG A 186 8.80 2.89 -10.71
C ARG A 186 8.41 1.42 -10.75
N TYR A 187 7.16 1.08 -10.44
CA TYR A 187 6.69 -0.29 -10.51
C TYR A 187 6.53 -0.66 -11.99
N ALA A 188 7.12 -1.77 -12.39
CA ALA A 188 7.01 -2.36 -13.72
C ALA A 188 7.00 -3.89 -13.55
N ALA A 189 6.42 -4.62 -14.51
CA ALA A 189 6.24 -6.07 -14.44
C ALA A 189 7.50 -6.87 -14.84
#